data_AF-A0A0B1P0B0-F1
#
_entry.id   AF-A0A0B1P0B0-F1
#
_cell.length_a   1.000
_cell.length_b   1.000
_cell.length_c   1.000
_cell.angle_alpha   90.00
_cell.angle_beta   90.00
_cell.angle_gamma   90.00
#
_symmetry.space_group_name_H-M   'P 1'
#
loop_
_entity.id
_entity.type
_entity.pdbx_description
1 polymer ?
#
loop_
_entity_poly.entity_id
_entity_poly.type
_entity_poly.pdbx_seq_one_letter_code
_entity_poly.pdbx_strand_id
1 'polypeptide(L)'
;MAYFSKSPRAGFRVFDESGIARQFKKQTPLDFCTRCNDHHPEKNCSRASSCGNCGSTNHSEELCMATTKCRNCEGPYRSDSRRCLARPTRSGVPTKEQMKTYRQAGEREYQAILRAKAAEESAAPVDNLNSDLANS
;
A
#
# COMPACT_ATOMS: atom_id res chain seq x y z
N MET A 1 -16.09 26.82 21.23
CA MET A 1 -14.63 26.57 21.15
C MET A 1 -13.98 27.23 22.35
N ALA A 2 -13.22 26.49 23.16
CA ALA A 2 -12.45 27.09 24.23
C ALA A 2 -11.17 27.71 23.64
N TYR A 3 -10.99 29.01 23.85
CA TYR A 3 -9.82 29.74 23.35
C TYR A 3 -8.84 29.95 24.51
N PHE A 4 -7.63 29.44 24.37
CA PHE A 4 -6.58 29.60 25.37
C PHE A 4 -5.66 30.75 24.96
N SER A 5 -5.55 31.78 25.80
CA SER A 5 -4.66 32.93 25.57
C SER A 5 -3.18 32.58 25.72
N LYS A 6 -2.88 31.43 26.34
CA LYS A 6 -1.54 30.89 26.55
C LYS A 6 -1.56 29.38 26.33
N SER A 7 -0.44 28.83 25.87
CA SER A 7 -0.28 27.38 25.69
C SER A 7 -0.53 26.64 27.01
N PRO A 8 -1.46 25.65 27.05
CA PRO A 8 -1.70 24.85 28.24
C PRO A 8 -0.44 24.09 28.67
N ARG A 9 -0.23 23.97 29.98
CA ARG A 9 0.91 23.23 30.54
C ARG A 9 0.75 21.72 30.30
N ALA A 10 1.86 20.99 30.26
CA ALA A 10 1.83 19.54 30.23
C ALA A 10 1.02 19.02 31.43
N GLY A 11 0.11 18.07 31.21
CA GLY A 11 -0.81 17.60 32.26
C GLY A 11 -2.17 18.32 32.29
N PHE A 12 -2.38 19.37 31.48
CA PHE A 12 -3.66 20.08 31.41
C PHE A 12 -4.83 19.14 31.09
N ARG A 13 -5.97 19.34 31.75
CA ARG A 13 -7.23 18.65 31.46
C ARG A 13 -8.24 19.69 30.97
N VAL A 14 -8.98 19.39 29.91
CA VAL A 14 -9.99 20.32 29.36
C VAL A 14 -11.18 20.43 30.32
N PHE A 15 -11.53 19.31 30.93
CA PHE A 15 -12.50 19.13 32.01
C PHE A 15 -11.91 18.13 33.02
N ASP A 16 -12.24 18.23 34.31
CA ASP A 16 -11.62 17.41 35.35
C ASP A 16 -11.81 15.89 35.14
N GLU A 17 -12.91 15.49 34.49
CA GLU A 17 -13.21 14.11 34.08
C GLU A 17 -12.52 13.68 32.79
N SER A 18 -12.09 14.62 31.95
CA SER A 18 -11.42 14.30 30.70
C SER A 18 -9.95 13.92 30.92
N GLY A 19 -9.45 12.99 30.10
CA GLY A 19 -8.06 12.58 30.12
C GLY A 19 -7.09 13.75 29.88
N ILE A 20 -5.84 13.58 30.31
CA ILE A 20 -4.78 14.59 30.14
C ILE A 20 -4.66 14.96 28.66
N ALA A 21 -4.85 16.25 28.36
CA ALA A 21 -4.66 16.80 27.04
C ALA A 21 -3.19 16.64 26.63
N ARG A 22 -2.98 16.00 25.48
CA ARG A 22 -1.65 15.84 24.88
C ARG A 22 -1.54 16.76 23.67
N GLN A 23 -0.37 17.36 23.48
CA GLN A 23 -0.10 18.11 22.27
C GLN A 23 -0.29 17.19 21.04
N PHE A 24 -1.04 17.67 20.07
CA PHE A 24 -1.17 17.00 18.79
C PHE A 24 0.17 17.07 18.05
N LYS A 25 0.91 15.95 18.04
CA LYS A 25 2.08 15.81 17.19
C LYS A 25 1.61 15.53 15.77
N LYS A 26 1.96 16.41 14.83
CA LYS A 26 1.79 16.14 13.39
C LYS A 26 2.51 14.84 13.07
N GLN A 27 1.88 13.99 12.28
CA GLN A 27 2.48 12.73 11.85
C GLN A 27 3.76 13.04 11.08
N THR A 28 4.87 12.43 11.48
CA THR A 28 6.03 12.34 10.59
C THR A 28 5.61 11.55 9.35
N PRO A 29 5.92 12.02 8.13
CA PRO A 29 5.78 11.21 6.94
C PRO A 29 6.49 9.88 7.18
N LEU A 30 5.82 8.78 6.82
CA LEU A 30 6.46 7.48 6.86
C LEU A 30 7.48 7.45 5.74
N ASP A 31 8.74 7.22 6.09
CA ASP A 31 9.80 7.08 5.10
C ASP A 31 9.53 5.82 4.27
N PHE A 32 9.18 6.03 3.00
CA PHE A 32 9.03 5.00 2.00
C PHE A 32 10.20 5.10 1.04
N CYS A 33 11.00 4.04 0.93
CA CYS A 33 12.14 4.01 0.04
C CYS A 33 11.67 3.72 -1.39
N THR A 34 11.79 4.69 -2.28
CA THR A 34 11.36 4.55 -3.69
C THR A 34 12.19 3.50 -4.44
N ARG A 35 13.45 3.28 -4.01
CA ARG A 35 14.34 2.28 -4.61
C ARG A 35 13.87 0.84 -4.34
N CYS A 36 13.63 0.47 -3.09
CA CYS A 36 13.37 -0.93 -2.70
C CYS A 36 11.91 -1.23 -2.36
N ASN A 37 11.04 -0.21 -2.36
CA ASN A 37 9.62 -0.30 -2.02
C ASN A 37 9.33 -0.78 -0.57
N ASP A 38 10.29 -0.58 0.33
CA ASP A 38 10.16 -0.87 1.77
C ASP A 38 10.12 0.41 2.60
N HIS A 39 9.69 0.28 3.86
CA HIS A 39 9.52 1.39 4.79
C HIS A 39 10.78 1.61 5.63
N HIS A 40 11.72 2.39 5.11
CA HIS A 40 12.90 2.85 5.84
C HIS A 40 13.45 4.14 5.20
N PRO A 41 14.32 4.88 5.90
CA PRO A 41 14.97 6.06 5.35
C PRO A 41 15.75 5.71 4.07
N GLU A 42 15.50 6.47 3.00
CA GLU A 42 16.06 6.20 1.68
C GLU A 42 17.57 6.40 1.61
N LYS A 43 18.10 7.35 2.40
CA LYS A 43 19.52 7.73 2.43
C LYS A 43 20.48 6.55 2.68
N ASN A 44 20.02 5.52 3.37
CA ASN A 44 20.84 4.36 3.77
C ASN A 44 20.45 3.09 3.00
N CYS A 45 19.71 3.21 1.89
CA CYS A 45 19.26 2.06 1.11
C CYS A 45 20.37 1.49 0.22
N SER A 46 20.94 0.35 0.62
CA SER A 46 21.87 -0.43 -0.20
C SER A 46 21.20 -1.42 -1.16
N ARG A 47 19.86 -1.57 -1.09
CA ARG A 47 19.12 -2.54 -1.91
C ARG A 47 19.04 -2.09 -3.36
N ALA A 48 19.01 -3.06 -4.28
CA ALA A 48 18.77 -2.81 -5.69
C ALA A 48 17.39 -2.17 -5.93
N SER A 49 17.28 -1.39 -7.01
CA SER A 49 16.00 -0.85 -7.46
C SER A 49 15.05 -1.98 -7.82
N SER A 50 13.82 -1.90 -7.34
CA SER A 50 12.77 -2.89 -7.61
C SER A 50 11.56 -2.22 -8.25
N CYS A 51 10.92 -2.94 -9.16
CA CYS A 51 9.70 -2.53 -9.82
C CYS A 51 8.59 -2.27 -8.79
N GLY A 52 7.97 -1.09 -8.84
CA GLY A 52 6.88 -0.73 -7.92
C GLY A 52 5.60 -1.55 -8.10
N ASN A 53 5.42 -2.18 -9.27
CA ASN A 53 4.25 -2.99 -9.59
C ASN A 53 4.36 -4.44 -9.13
N CYS A 54 5.51 -5.10 -9.33
CA CYS A 54 5.67 -6.54 -9.01
C CYS A 54 6.82 -6.86 -8.05
N GLY A 55 7.62 -5.86 -7.65
CA GLY A 55 8.75 -6.04 -6.73
C GLY A 55 9.99 -6.69 -7.35
N SER A 56 9.98 -7.06 -8.63
CA SER A 56 11.15 -7.63 -9.33
C SER A 56 12.27 -6.59 -9.51
N THR A 57 13.52 -7.04 -9.43
CA THR A 57 14.70 -6.21 -9.71
C THR A 57 15.20 -6.35 -11.15
N ASN A 58 14.54 -7.18 -11.97
CA ASN A 58 15.04 -7.57 -13.28
C ASN A 58 14.60 -6.64 -14.42
N HIS A 59 13.65 -5.74 -14.17
CA HIS A 59 13.10 -4.82 -15.17
C HIS A 59 12.74 -3.46 -14.55
N SER A 60 12.63 -2.44 -15.41
CA SER A 60 12.08 -1.13 -15.05
C SER A 60 10.56 -1.20 -14.95
N GLU A 61 9.95 -0.27 -14.20
CA GLU A 61 8.49 -0.25 -14.01
C GLU A 61 7.71 -0.11 -15.33
N GLU A 62 8.28 0.58 -16.32
CA GLU A 62 7.69 0.80 -17.65
C GLU A 62 7.55 -0.48 -18.49
N LEU A 63 8.42 -1.46 -18.27
CA LEU A 63 8.40 -2.76 -18.97
C LEU A 63 7.63 -3.83 -18.19
N CYS A 64 6.99 -3.46 -17.09
CA CYS A 64 6.31 -4.41 -16.24
C CYS A 64 4.96 -4.85 -16.83
N MET A 65 4.87 -6.10 -17.28
CA MET A 65 3.61 -6.71 -17.74
C MET A 65 2.89 -7.51 -16.64
N ALA A 66 3.46 -7.57 -15.43
CA ALA A 66 2.89 -8.33 -14.33
C ALA A 66 1.68 -7.60 -13.72
N THR A 67 0.71 -8.37 -13.23
CA THR A 67 -0.38 -7.80 -12.43
C THR A 67 0.19 -7.19 -11.15
N THR A 68 -0.29 -6.01 -10.78
CA THR A 68 0.17 -5.30 -9.60
C THR A 68 0.02 -6.16 -8.34
N LYS A 69 1.13 -6.40 -7.65
CA LYS A 69 1.19 -7.15 -6.40
C LYS A 69 2.10 -6.44 -5.41
N CYS A 70 1.59 -6.18 -4.22
CA CYS A 70 2.32 -5.50 -3.16
C CYS A 70 3.49 -6.37 -2.68
N ARG A 71 4.70 -5.79 -2.63
CA ARG A 71 5.89 -6.48 -2.12
C ARG A 71 5.77 -6.86 -0.63
N ASN A 72 5.04 -6.06 0.14
CA ASN A 72 5.01 -6.16 1.60
C ASN A 72 3.86 -7.03 2.13
N CYS A 73 2.64 -6.79 1.63
CA CYS A 73 1.43 -7.51 2.07
C CYS A 73 0.84 -8.45 1.01
N GLU A 74 1.43 -8.57 -0.17
CA GLU A 74 0.96 -9.46 -1.25
C GLU A 74 -0.43 -9.11 -1.84
N GLY A 75 -1.00 -7.96 -1.46
CA GLY A 75 -2.28 -7.46 -1.98
C GLY A 75 -2.23 -6.90 -3.41
N PRO A 76 -3.39 -6.66 -4.05
CA PRO A 76 -3.50 -6.26 -5.46
C PRO A 76 -3.30 -4.75 -5.71
N TYR A 77 -2.28 -4.18 -5.07
CA TYR A 77 -1.95 -2.76 -5.18
C TYR A 77 -0.46 -2.56 -4.86
N ARG A 78 0.06 -1.36 -5.14
CA ARG A 78 1.47 -1.02 -4.91
C ARG A 78 1.82 -0.86 -3.42
N SER A 79 3.09 -1.00 -3.06
CA SER A 79 3.58 -0.91 -1.67
C SER A 79 3.41 0.47 -1.02
N ASP A 80 3.41 1.55 -1.80
CA ASP A 80 3.20 2.93 -1.38
C ASP A 80 1.72 3.27 -1.14
N SER A 81 0.81 2.41 -1.61
CA SER A 81 -0.63 2.55 -1.43
C SER A 81 -1.03 2.62 0.04
N ARG A 82 -2.03 3.45 0.34
CA ARG A 82 -2.67 3.50 1.67
C ARG A 82 -3.43 2.22 2.01
N ARG A 83 -3.72 1.38 1.01
CA ARG A 83 -4.37 0.07 1.20
C ARG A 83 -3.43 -0.99 1.76
N CYS A 84 -2.11 -0.76 1.69
CA CYS A 84 -1.11 -1.69 2.20
C CYS A 84 -1.18 -1.82 3.72
N LEU A 85 -1.60 -2.98 4.20
CA LEU A 85 -1.68 -3.30 5.63
C LEU A 85 -0.30 -3.35 6.30
N ALA A 86 0.75 -3.66 5.52
CA ALA A 86 2.13 -3.66 6.00
C ALA A 86 2.73 -2.24 6.12
N ARG A 87 1.98 -1.20 5.75
CA ARG A 87 2.37 0.19 5.96
C ARG A 87 2.45 0.47 7.46
N PRO A 88 3.59 0.98 7.98
CA PRO A 88 3.69 1.37 9.37
C PRO A 88 2.60 2.38 9.75
N THR A 89 2.15 2.31 10.99
CA THR A 89 1.09 3.20 11.50
C THR A 89 1.59 3.98 12.71
N ARG A 90 0.71 4.76 13.34
CA ARG A 90 1.02 5.42 14.62
C ARG A 90 1.45 4.43 15.71
N SER A 91 1.00 3.18 15.62
CA SER A 91 1.36 2.12 16.57
C SER A 91 2.74 1.53 16.30
N GLY A 92 3.44 1.98 15.25
CA GLY A 92 4.76 1.52 14.85
C GLY A 92 4.75 0.63 13.61
N VAL A 93 5.88 -0.06 13.41
CA VAL A 93 6.08 -1.04 12.34
C VAL A 93 5.34 -2.33 12.71
N PRO A 94 4.66 -3.00 11.74
CA PRO A 94 3.98 -4.26 12.00
C PRO A 94 4.91 -5.33 12.58
N THR A 95 4.39 -6.12 13.52
CA THR A 95 5.12 -7.27 14.07
C THR A 95 5.20 -8.41 13.05
N LYS A 96 6.09 -9.37 13.27
CA LYS A 96 6.23 -10.56 12.41
C LYS A 96 4.93 -11.36 12.30
N GLU A 97 4.16 -11.44 13.38
CA GLU A 97 2.86 -12.11 13.41
C GLU A 97 1.81 -11.35 12.60
N GLN A 98 1.72 -10.03 12.78
CA GLN A 98 0.84 -9.16 11.99
C GLN A 98 1.17 -9.26 10.50
N MET A 99 2.46 -9.26 10.14
CA MET A 99 2.91 -9.42 8.76
C MET A 99 2.44 -10.74 8.14
N LYS A 100 2.43 -11.83 8.92
CA LYS A 100 1.91 -13.13 8.45
C LYS A 100 0.42 -13.03 8.12
N THR A 101 -0.37 -12.43 9.01
CA THR A 101 -1.81 -12.22 8.80
C THR A 101 -2.07 -11.31 7.61
N TYR A 102 -1.29 -10.24 7.44
CA TYR A 102 -1.45 -9.30 6.32
C TYR A 102 -1.14 -9.94 4.98
N ARG A 103 -0.10 -10.77 4.89
CA ARG A 103 0.20 -11.53 3.66
C ARG A 103 -0.91 -12.50 3.30
N GLN A 104 -1.45 -13.22 4.29
CA GLN A 104 -2.60 -14.11 4.05
C GLN A 104 -3.83 -13.35 3.55
N ALA A 105 -4.12 -12.19 4.12
CA ALA A 105 -5.24 -11.35 3.69
C ALA A 105 -5.00 -10.76 2.29
N GLY A 106 -3.81 -10.21 2.03
CA GLY A 106 -3.47 -9.63 0.73
C GLY A 106 -3.45 -10.66 -0.39
N GLU A 107 -2.86 -11.84 -0.15
CA GLU A 107 -2.89 -12.94 -1.12
C GLU A 107 -4.34 -13.35 -1.44
N ARG A 108 -5.23 -13.42 -0.43
CA ARG A 108 -6.65 -13.72 -0.65
C ARG A 108 -7.32 -12.68 -1.55
N GLU A 109 -7.08 -11.39 -1.30
CA GLU A 109 -7.61 -10.30 -2.14
C GLU A 109 -7.06 -10.38 -3.56
N TYR A 110 -5.75 -10.62 -3.69
CA TYR A 110 -5.09 -10.75 -4.98
C TYR A 110 -5.69 -11.90 -5.81
N GLN A 111 -5.86 -13.06 -5.19
CA GLN A 111 -6.48 -14.22 -5.82
C GLN A 111 -7.94 -13.97 -6.23
N ALA A 112 -8.71 -13.25 -5.40
CA ALA A 112 -10.09 -12.91 -5.74
C ALA A 112 -10.16 -12.03 -7.00
N ILE A 113 -9.25 -11.06 -7.15
CA ILE A 113 -9.17 -10.22 -8.35
C ILE A 113 -8.73 -11.03 -9.57
N LEU A 114 -7.77 -11.94 -9.44
CA LEU A 114 -7.38 -12.81 -10.55
C LEU A 114 -8.55 -13.69 -11.02
N ARG A 115 -9.32 -14.24 -10.10
CA ARG A 115 -10.53 -15.02 -10.43
C ARG A 115 -11.59 -14.16 -11.10
N ALA A 116 -11.82 -12.94 -10.61
CA ALA A 116 -12.78 -12.02 -11.22
C ALA A 116 -12.39 -11.68 -12.66
N LYS A 117 -11.11 -11.35 -12.91
CA LYS A 117 -10.60 -11.09 -14.26
C LYS A 117 -10.74 -12.28 -15.20
N ALA A 118 -10.42 -13.49 -14.73
CA ALA A 118 -10.60 -14.70 -15.52
C ALA A 118 -12.08 -14.97 -15.84
N ALA A 119 -12.99 -14.70 -14.90
CA ALA A 119 -14.42 -14.81 -15.12
C ALA A 119 -14.91 -13.78 -16.14
N GLU A 120 -14.46 -12.52 -16.05
CA GLU A 120 -14.75 -11.45 -17.01
C GLU A 120 -14.27 -11.82 -18.42
N GLU A 121 -13.05 -12.34 -18.56
CA GLU A 121 -12.50 -12.78 -19.84
C GLU A 121 -13.30 -13.95 -20.42
N SER A 122 -13.77 -14.89 -19.58
CA SER A 122 -14.61 -16.01 -20.02
C SER A 122 -16.05 -15.62 -20.36
N ALA A 123 -16.55 -14.51 -19.79
CA ALA A 123 -17.90 -14.00 -20.00
C ALA A 123 -17.97 -12.92 -21.10
N ALA A 124 -16.81 -12.47 -21.61
CA ALA A 124 -16.75 -11.51 -22.70
C ALA A 124 -17.44 -12.10 -23.95
N PRO A 125 -18.40 -11.38 -24.57
CA PRO A 125 -19.03 -11.85 -25.78
C PRO A 125 -17.96 -11.99 -26.87
N VAL A 126 -17.93 -13.16 -27.51
CA VAL A 126 -17.13 -13.39 -28.70
C VAL A 126 -17.85 -12.69 -29.86
N ASP A 127 -17.63 -11.38 -30.02
CA ASP A 127 -17.94 -10.72 -31.28
C ASP A 127 -16.96 -11.29 -32.32
N ASN A 128 -17.44 -12.28 -33.07
CA ASN A 128 -16.69 -13.15 -33.96
C ASN A 128 -16.05 -12.41 -35.14
N LEU A 129 -14.85 -12.91 -35.48
CA LEU A 129 -14.17 -12.90 -36.79
C LEU A 129 -15.08 -12.62 -38.01
N ASN A 130 -14.76 -11.56 -38.77
CA ASN A 130 -14.51 -11.59 -40.23
C ASN A 130 -14.50 -10.18 -40.83
N SER A 131 -13.30 -9.64 -41.07
CA SER A 131 -13.14 -8.53 -42.01
C SER A 131 -11.75 -8.54 -42.66
N ASP A 132 -11.24 -9.70 -43.08
CA ASP A 132 -10.02 -9.80 -43.91
C ASP A 132 -10.04 -11.10 -44.72
N LEU A 133 -11.00 -11.23 -45.66
CA LEU A 133 -10.92 -12.15 -46.82
C LEU A 133 -12.00 -11.77 -47.85
N ALA A 134 -12.02 -10.48 -48.18
CA ALA A 134 -12.72 -9.94 -49.35
C ALA A 134 -11.91 -8.77 -49.94
N ASN A 135 -10.59 -8.95 -50.08
CA ASN A 135 -9.76 -8.22 -51.05
C ASN A 135 -8.33 -8.78 -51.05
N SER A 136 -8.06 -9.76 -51.93
CA SER A 136 -6.78 -9.99 -52.63
C SER A 136 -6.94 -11.15 -53.60
#